data_AF-A0A8C7WZ20-F1
#
_entry.id   AF-A0A8C7WZ20-F1
#
_cell.length_a   1.000
_cell.length_b   1.000
_cell.length_c   1.000
_cell.angle_alpha   90.00
_cell.angle_beta   90.00
_cell.angle_gamma   90.00
#
_symmetry.space_group_name_H-M   'P 1'
#
loop_
_entity.id
_entity.type
_entity.pdbx_description
1 polymer ?
#
loop_
_entity_poly.entity_id
_entity_poly.type
_entity_poly.pdbx_seq_one_letter_code
_entity_poly.pdbx_strand_id
1 'polypeptide(L)'
;MPFSELYFNVDNGYLEGLVRGFKAGILSQADYLNLVQCETLEDLKLHLQSTDYGSFLANEASPLTVSVIDDKLKEKMVVEFRHMRNQSYEPLASFMDFITYVKHTQNDQVSKENRQKTDQFHLNKRSILHRF
;
A
#
# COMPACT_ATOMS: atom_id res chain seq x y z
N MET A 1 -5.40 -7.10 -35.95
CA MET A 1 -5.67 -7.64 -34.60
C MET A 1 -4.86 -8.90 -34.45
N PRO A 2 -3.82 -8.93 -33.60
CA PRO A 2 -3.11 -10.17 -33.29
C PRO A 2 -4.07 -11.18 -32.64
N PHE A 3 -3.94 -12.46 -32.96
CA PHE A 3 -4.82 -13.53 -32.48
C PHE A 3 -4.89 -13.66 -30.94
N SER A 4 -3.94 -13.07 -30.20
CA SER A 4 -3.90 -13.08 -28.73
C SER A 4 -5.02 -12.26 -28.08
N GLU A 5 -5.53 -11.21 -28.73
CA GLU A 5 -6.59 -10.35 -28.17
C GLU A 5 -7.95 -11.05 -28.11
N LEU A 6 -8.19 -12.04 -28.99
CA LEU A 6 -9.45 -12.79 -29.06
C LEU A 6 -9.67 -13.71 -27.84
N TYR A 7 -8.60 -14.19 -27.21
CA TYR A 7 -8.66 -15.08 -26.04
C TYR A 7 -8.32 -14.39 -24.72
N PHE A 8 -7.84 -13.14 -24.77
CA PHE A 8 -7.42 -12.39 -23.58
C PHE A 8 -8.53 -12.28 -22.52
N ASN A 9 -9.76 -12.02 -22.97
CA ASN A 9 -10.91 -11.82 -22.07
C ASN A 9 -11.34 -13.10 -21.35
N VAL A 10 -10.92 -14.28 -21.82
CA VAL A 10 -11.28 -15.56 -21.19
C VAL A 10 -10.64 -15.66 -19.79
N ASP A 11 -9.35 -15.32 -19.70
CA ASP A 11 -8.58 -15.47 -18.46
C ASP A 11 -8.37 -14.13 -17.72
N ASN A 12 -8.37 -13.00 -18.44
CA ASN A 12 -7.99 -11.69 -17.87
C ASN A 12 -9.11 -10.64 -17.91
N GLY A 13 -10.26 -10.92 -18.53
CA GLY A 13 -11.33 -9.92 -18.71
C GLY A 13 -11.91 -9.41 -17.39
N TYR A 14 -12.12 -10.32 -16.42
CA TYR A 14 -12.56 -9.96 -15.06
C TYR A 14 -11.55 -9.04 -14.37
N LEU A 15 -10.27 -9.39 -14.43
CA LEU A 15 -9.19 -8.63 -13.79
C LEU A 15 -8.97 -7.27 -14.45
N GLU A 16 -9.10 -7.18 -15.78
CA GLU A 16 -9.03 -5.92 -16.49
C GLU A 16 -10.16 -4.98 -16.03
N GLY A 17 -11.40 -5.48 -15.97
CA GLY A 17 -12.54 -4.73 -15.46
C GLY A 17 -12.33 -4.26 -14.02
N LEU A 18 -11.81 -5.15 -13.16
CA LEU A 18 -11.51 -4.83 -11.78
C LEU A 18 -10.44 -3.75 -11.63
N VAL A 19 -9.33 -3.85 -12.37
CA VAL A 19 -8.25 -2.83 -12.37
C VAL A 19 -8.76 -1.49 -12.88
N ARG A 20 -9.59 -1.49 -13.93
CA ARG A 20 -10.22 -0.26 -14.43
C ARG A 20 -11.15 0.36 -13.39
N GLY A 21 -11.87 -0.47 -12.62
CA GLY A 21 -12.64 -0.04 -11.46
C GLY A 21 -11.77 0.63 -10.39
N PHE A 22 -10.68 -0.01 -9.97
CA PHE A 22 -9.75 0.59 -9.01
C PHE A 22 -9.13 1.89 -9.51
N LYS A 23 -8.82 1.98 -10.81
CA LYS A 23 -8.34 3.22 -11.43
C LYS A 23 -9.37 4.35 -11.34
N ALA A 24 -10.66 4.04 -11.50
CA ALA A 24 -11.73 5.02 -11.43
C ALA A 24 -11.88 5.63 -10.02
N GLY A 25 -11.52 4.87 -8.98
CA GLY A 25 -11.53 5.36 -7.59
C GLY A 25 -10.30 6.14 -7.15
N ILE A 26 -9.34 6.40 -8.05
CA ILE A 26 -8.22 7.31 -7.76
C ILE A 26 -8.76 8.74 -7.70
N LEU A 27 -8.36 9.47 -6.66
CA LEU A 27 -8.76 10.86 -6.44
C LEU A 27 -8.53 11.72 -7.67
N SER A 28 -9.58 12.43 -8.07
CA SER A 28 -9.54 13.37 -9.18
C SER A 28 -8.93 14.70 -8.74
N GLN A 29 -8.64 15.56 -9.72
CA GLN A 29 -8.18 16.92 -9.44
C GLN A 29 -9.18 17.70 -8.56
N ALA A 30 -10.48 17.47 -8.73
CA ALA A 30 -11.52 18.12 -7.93
C ALA A 30 -11.47 17.66 -6.47
N ASP A 31 -11.21 16.38 -6.22
CA ASP A 31 -11.08 15.84 -4.88
C ASP A 31 -9.86 16.44 -4.17
N TYR A 32 -8.72 16.54 -4.86
CA TYR A 32 -7.54 17.20 -4.30
C TYR A 32 -7.79 18.67 -3.91
N LEU A 33 -8.58 19.41 -4.69
CA LEU A 33 -8.94 20.79 -4.34
C LEU A 33 -9.78 20.86 -3.05
N ASN A 34 -10.64 19.87 -2.80
CA ASN A 34 -11.41 19.78 -1.57
C ASN A 34 -10.50 19.42 -0.37
N LEU A 35 -9.56 18.48 -0.56
CA LEU A 35 -8.64 18.06 0.51
C LEU A 35 -7.69 19.17 0.96
N VAL A 36 -7.26 20.06 0.06
CA VAL A 36 -6.40 21.22 0.39
C VAL A 36 -7.12 22.23 1.29
N GLN A 37 -8.46 22.27 1.25
CA GLN A 37 -9.27 23.20 2.04
C GLN A 37 -9.61 22.67 3.44
N CYS A 38 -9.22 21.43 3.77
CA CYS A 38 -9.47 20.85 5.09
C CYS A 38 -8.58 21.50 6.16
N GLU A 39 -9.16 21.87 7.29
CA GLU A 39 -8.43 22.47 8.42
C GLU A 39 -8.05 21.42 9.49
N THR A 40 -8.81 20.33 9.59
CA THR A 40 -8.60 19.24 10.55
C THR A 40 -8.51 17.87 9.89
N LEU A 41 -7.98 16.87 10.61
CA LEU A 41 -7.92 15.49 10.13
C LEU A 41 -9.32 14.84 10.09
N GLU A 42 -10.24 15.33 10.90
CA GLU A 42 -11.65 14.97 10.89
C GLU A 42 -12.34 15.42 9.60
N ASP A 43 -12.05 16.64 9.11
CA ASP A 43 -12.55 17.12 7.82
C ASP A 43 -12.00 16.29 6.66
N LEU A 44 -10.71 15.95 6.71
CA LEU A 44 -10.07 15.07 5.74
C LEU A 44 -10.77 13.70 5.69
N LYS A 45 -11.08 13.12 6.86
CA LYS A 45 -11.82 11.86 6.97
C LYS A 45 -13.22 11.97 6.35
N LEU A 46 -13.95 13.05 6.60
CA LEU A 46 -15.29 13.28 6.05
C LEU A 46 -15.25 13.37 4.52
N HIS A 47 -14.31 14.13 3.97
CA HIS A 47 -14.15 14.24 2.52
C HIS A 47 -13.73 12.91 1.89
N LEU A 48 -12.79 12.18 2.48
CA LEU A 48 -12.41 10.85 1.98
C LEU A 48 -13.56 9.84 2.03
N GLN A 49 -14.47 9.95 3.01
CA GLN A 49 -15.67 9.11 3.06
C GLN A 49 -16.64 9.34 1.90
N SER A 50 -16.67 10.56 1.33
CA SER A 50 -17.47 10.84 0.13
C SER A 50 -16.86 10.30 -1.18
N THR A 51 -15.61 9.85 -1.13
CA THR A 51 -14.92 9.22 -2.27
C THR A 51 -14.96 7.69 -2.16
N ASP A 52 -14.44 6.99 -3.17
CA ASP A 52 -14.34 5.53 -3.19
C ASP A 52 -13.43 4.93 -2.10
N TYR A 53 -12.71 5.78 -1.36
CA TYR A 53 -12.00 5.38 -0.15
C TYR A 53 -12.96 4.93 0.96
N GLY A 54 -14.18 5.47 1.00
CA GLY A 54 -15.29 5.01 1.83
C GLY A 54 -15.01 5.09 3.34
N SER A 55 -15.71 4.26 4.11
CA SER A 55 -15.70 4.26 5.58
C SER A 55 -14.48 3.55 6.19
N PHE A 56 -13.32 3.55 5.54
CA PHE A 56 -12.15 2.78 5.99
C PHE A 56 -11.58 3.25 7.36
N LEU A 57 -11.86 4.50 7.73
CA LEU A 57 -11.49 5.11 9.02
C LEU A 57 -12.66 5.14 10.03
N ALA A 58 -13.79 4.47 9.76
CA ALA A 58 -14.98 4.59 10.62
C ALA A 58 -14.77 4.03 12.04
N ASN A 59 -13.93 2.99 12.18
CA ASN A 59 -13.66 2.32 13.46
C ASN A 59 -12.45 2.88 14.22
N GLU A 60 -11.77 3.89 13.68
CA GLU A 60 -10.60 4.49 14.33
C GLU A 60 -11.04 5.48 15.41
N ALA A 61 -10.49 5.31 16.62
CA ALA A 61 -10.77 6.16 17.77
C ALA A 61 -10.02 7.50 17.65
N SER A 62 -10.66 8.58 18.11
CA SER A 62 -10.01 9.89 18.20
C SER A 62 -8.95 9.91 19.31
N PRO A 63 -7.87 10.70 19.17
CA PRO A 63 -7.57 11.59 18.05
C PRO A 63 -7.00 10.86 16.83
N LEU A 64 -7.49 11.21 15.64
CA LEU A 64 -6.96 10.65 14.40
C LEU A 64 -5.53 11.16 14.18
N THR A 65 -4.60 10.27 13.87
CA THR A 65 -3.21 10.65 13.59
C THR A 65 -2.86 10.36 12.13
N VAL A 66 -1.90 11.11 11.60
CA VAL A 66 -1.42 10.93 10.22
C VAL A 66 -0.86 9.52 10.00
N SER A 67 -0.22 8.92 11.00
CA SER A 67 0.30 7.55 10.90
C SER A 67 -0.81 6.52 10.73
N VAL A 68 -1.93 6.66 11.44
CA VAL A 68 -3.08 5.76 11.32
C VAL A 68 -3.69 5.87 9.92
N ILE A 69 -3.82 7.08 9.39
CA ILE A 69 -4.33 7.30 8.02
C ILE A 69 -3.42 6.61 7.00
N ASP A 70 -2.10 6.82 7.09
CA ASP A 70 -1.12 6.21 6.19
C ASP A 70 -1.15 4.67 6.25
N ASP A 71 -1.15 4.10 7.45
CA ASP A 71 -1.22 2.64 7.66
C ASP A 71 -2.52 2.06 7.07
N LYS A 72 -3.65 2.72 7.28
CA LYS A 72 -4.95 2.26 6.79
C LYS A 72 -5.11 2.39 5.27
N LEU A 73 -4.58 3.45 4.67
CA LEU A 73 -4.54 3.59 3.21
C LEU A 73 -3.68 2.50 2.57
N LYS A 74 -2.51 2.21 3.18
CA LYS A 74 -1.64 1.12 2.74
C LYS A 74 -2.31 -0.24 2.89
N GLU A 75 -2.99 -0.50 4.01
CA GLU A 75 -3.70 -1.75 4.27
C GLU A 75 -4.76 -2.01 3.19
N LYS A 76 -5.58 -0.99 2.85
CA LYS A 76 -6.58 -1.09 1.78
C LYS A 76 -5.94 -1.45 0.43
N MET A 77 -4.89 -0.74 0.03
CA MET A 77 -4.17 -1.02 -1.22
C MET A 77 -3.60 -2.45 -1.26
N VAL A 78 -3.04 -2.92 -0.14
CA VAL A 78 -2.48 -4.27 -0.03
C VAL A 78 -3.58 -5.33 -0.17
N VAL A 79 -4.74 -5.12 0.46
CA VAL A 79 -5.89 -6.04 0.36
C VAL A 79 -6.40 -6.13 -1.07
N GLU A 80 -6.57 -4.99 -1.75
CA GLU A 80 -7.01 -4.92 -3.15
C GLU A 80 -6.00 -5.61 -4.08
N PHE A 81 -4.70 -5.34 -3.92
CA PHE A 81 -3.65 -5.98 -4.70
C PHE A 81 -3.60 -7.50 -4.48
N ARG A 82 -3.75 -7.95 -3.22
CA ARG A 82 -3.79 -9.38 -2.89
C ARG A 82 -5.01 -10.06 -3.49
N HIS A 83 -6.17 -9.39 -3.48
CA HIS A 83 -7.36 -9.91 -4.12
C HIS A 83 -7.15 -10.11 -5.62
N MET A 84 -6.56 -9.13 -6.30
CA MET A 84 -6.18 -9.26 -7.71
C MET A 84 -5.20 -10.42 -7.93
N ARG A 85 -4.15 -10.54 -7.11
CA ARG A 85 -3.16 -11.63 -7.21
C ARG A 85 -3.78 -13.02 -7.09
N ASN A 86 -4.76 -13.18 -6.20
CA ASN A 86 -5.42 -14.45 -5.93
C ASN A 86 -6.33 -14.91 -7.08
N GLN A 87 -6.80 -13.97 -7.91
CA GLN A 87 -7.68 -14.23 -9.05
C GLN A 87 -6.91 -14.27 -10.37
N SER A 88 -5.61 -13.95 -10.37
CA SER A 88 -4.72 -14.00 -11.53
C SER A 88 -4.26 -15.41 -11.86
N TYR A 89 -4.33 -15.77 -13.15
CA TYR A 89 -3.71 -16.96 -13.72
C TYR A 89 -2.35 -16.63 -14.33
N GLU A 90 -1.54 -17.65 -14.63
CA GLU A 90 -0.31 -17.47 -15.39
C GLU A 90 -0.63 -16.94 -16.81
N PRO A 91 0.13 -15.96 -17.33
CA PRO A 91 1.40 -15.42 -16.82
C PRO A 91 1.27 -14.20 -15.88
N LEU A 92 0.05 -13.68 -15.67
CA LEU A 92 -0.20 -12.45 -14.90
C LEU A 92 0.13 -12.63 -13.41
N ALA A 93 -0.12 -13.82 -12.87
CA ALA A 93 0.28 -14.23 -11.52
C ALA A 93 1.79 -14.02 -11.27
N SER A 94 2.64 -14.59 -12.13
CA SER A 94 4.09 -14.39 -12.07
C SER A 94 4.49 -12.92 -12.18
N PHE A 95 3.85 -12.16 -13.08
CA PHE A 95 4.11 -10.72 -13.23
C PHE A 95 3.83 -9.94 -11.94
N MET A 96 2.73 -10.26 -11.25
CA MET A 96 2.40 -9.62 -9.97
C MET A 96 3.35 -10.00 -8.84
N ASP A 97 3.92 -11.21 -8.87
CA ASP A 97 4.95 -11.62 -7.91
C ASP A 97 6.25 -10.83 -8.11
N PHE A 98 6.63 -10.54 -9.36
CA PHE A 98 7.77 -9.66 -9.66
C PHE A 98 7.61 -8.25 -9.07
N ILE A 99 6.40 -7.69 -9.11
CA ILE A 99 6.12 -6.38 -8.50
C ILE A 99 6.33 -6.44 -6.97
N THR A 100 5.94 -7.53 -6.33
CA THR A 100 6.04 -7.71 -4.88
C THR A 100 7.49 -7.97 -4.42
N TYR A 101 8.30 -8.59 -5.28
CA TYR A 101 9.73 -8.84 -5.01
C TYR A 101 10.52 -7.56 -4.70
N VAL A 102 10.16 -6.44 -5.33
CA VAL A 102 10.77 -5.12 -5.06
C VAL A 102 10.55 -4.71 -3.61
N LYS A 103 9.35 -4.92 -3.05
CA LYS A 103 9.05 -4.58 -1.64
C LYS A 103 9.79 -5.50 -0.67
N HIS A 104 9.85 -6.81 -0.96
CA HIS A 104 10.62 -7.76 -0.14
C HIS A 104 12.10 -7.37 -0.07
N THR A 105 12.69 -7.02 -1.21
CA THR A 105 14.10 -6.62 -1.27
C THR A 105 14.39 -5.36 -0.44
N GLN A 106 13.47 -4.37 -0.45
CA GLN A 106 13.61 -3.17 0.39
C GLN A 106 13.46 -3.49 1.89
N ASN A 107 12.48 -4.31 2.26
CA ASN A 107 12.28 -4.72 3.65
C ASN A 107 13.48 -5.52 4.20
N ASP A 108 14.12 -6.33 3.36
CA ASP A 108 15.33 -7.09 3.72
C ASP A 108 16.53 -6.17 3.96
N GLN A 109 16.69 -5.09 3.19
CA GLN A 109 17.77 -4.11 3.41
C GLN A 109 17.60 -3.35 4.73
N VAL A 110 16.39 -2.85 5.02
CA VAL A 110 16.07 -2.19 6.30
C VAL A 110 16.29 -3.13 7.49
N SER A 111 15.92 -4.41 7.34
CA SER A 111 16.12 -5.43 8.37
C SER A 111 17.60 -5.77 8.61
N LYS A 112 18.44 -5.69 7.57
CA LYS A 112 19.90 -5.87 7.70
C LYS A 112 20.54 -4.65 8.37
N GLU A 113 20.11 -3.45 8.02
CA GLU A 113 20.63 -2.20 8.60
C GLU A 113 20.27 -2.06 10.08
N ASN A 114 19.04 -2.42 10.47
CA ASN A 114 18.62 -2.43 11.88
C ASN A 114 19.40 -3.47 12.72
N ARG A 115 19.68 -4.66 12.17
CA ARG A 115 20.54 -5.65 12.84
C ARG A 115 21.95 -5.12 13.06
N GLN A 116 22.57 -4.51 12.05
CA GLN A 116 23.89 -3.89 12.16
C GLN A 116 23.94 -2.78 13.23
N LYS A 117 22.92 -1.91 13.29
CA LYS A 117 22.82 -0.87 14.33
C LYS A 117 22.72 -1.45 15.74
N THR A 118 21.98 -2.55 15.90
CA THR A 118 21.81 -3.24 17.19
C THR A 118 23.11 -3.91 17.63
N ASP A 119 23.78 -4.61 16.72
CA ASP A 119 25.08 -5.25 16.97
C ASP A 119 26.16 -4.21 17.32
N GLN A 120 26.20 -3.09 16.59
CA GLN A 120 27.12 -1.98 16.87
C GLN A 120 26.88 -1.36 18.26
N PHE A 121 25.62 -1.22 18.68
CA PHE A 121 25.27 -0.73 20.01
C PHE A 121 25.76 -1.68 21.12
N HIS A 122 25.60 -2.99 20.93
CA HIS A 122 26.11 -4.00 21.87
C HIS A 122 27.64 -4.02 21.96
N LEU A 123 28.35 -3.87 20.84
CA LEU A 123 29.81 -3.72 20.84
C LEU A 123 30.26 -2.46 21.58
N ASN A 124 29.58 -1.34 21.36
CA ASN A 124 29.96 -0.06 21.98
C ASN A 124 29.77 -0.10 23.51
N LYS A 125 28.68 -0.71 24.00
CA LYS A 125 28.48 -0.95 25.44
C LYS A 125 29.61 -1.79 26.06
N ARG A 126 30.00 -2.88 25.40
CA ARG A 126 31.10 -3.75 25.89
C ARG A 126 32.44 -3.00 25.94
N SER A 127 32.74 -2.16 24.94
CA SER A 127 33.97 -1.37 24.91
C SER A 127 34.06 -0.36 26.07
N ILE A 128 32.94 0.26 26.43
CA ILE A 128 32.87 1.21 27.57
C ILE A 128 33.09 0.49 28.90
N LEU A 129 32.50 -0.70 29.11
CA LEU A 129 32.68 -1.48 30.33
C LEU A 129 34.11 -1.98 30.56
N HIS A 130 34.91 -2.14 29.50
CA HIS A 130 36.33 -2.52 29.61
C HIS A 130 37.29 -1.33 29.83
N ARG A 131 36.78 -0.08 29.81
CA ARG A 131 37.57 1.14 30.05
C ARG A 131 37.41 1.71 31.47
N PHE A 132 36.62 1.06 32.32
CA PHE A 132 36.51 1.31 33.75
C PHE A 132 37.06 0.10 34.51
#